data_AF-A0A8T3CN76-F1
#
_entry.id   AF-A0A8T3CN76-F1
#
_cell.length_a   1.000
_cell.length_b   1.000
_cell.length_c   1.000
_cell.angle_alpha   90.00
_cell.angle_beta   90.00
_cell.angle_gamma   90.00
#
_symmetry.space_group_name_H-M   'P 1'
#
loop_
_entity.id
_entity.type
_entity.pdbx_description
1 polymer ?
#
loop_
_entity_poly.entity_id
_entity_poly.type
_entity_poly.pdbx_seq_one_letter_code
_entity_poly.pdbx_strand_id
1 'polypeptide(L)'
;MRIPRQRIKIALRLWMPVLMLRIVAALGEDGAAGAPGRIQGVIRPHAIIILPNTSGMEVLVCYEDEGVYIDTYGRITKETVLQWGEMPASVAYLQSNQVMGWGDKAIELRSAETGNLEGVFMHKKAQKLKFLCERNDKVFFASVQSGGSSQIYFMTLGQNSLFNW
;
A
#
# COMPACT_ATOMS: atom_id res chain seq x y z
N MET A 1 -18.54 3.48 -9.36
CA MET A 1 -18.48 2.07 -9.78
C MET A 1 -18.24 1.25 -8.50
N ARG A 2 -19.23 0.49 -8.01
CA ARG A 2 -19.13 -0.23 -6.72
C ARG A 2 -18.58 -1.63 -6.99
N ILE A 3 -17.36 -1.90 -6.53
CA ILE A 3 -16.75 -3.24 -6.57
C ILE A 3 -17.50 -4.13 -5.55
N PRO A 4 -17.91 -5.37 -5.89
CA PRO A 4 -18.62 -6.25 -4.96
C PRO A 4 -17.70 -6.60 -3.78
N ARG A 5 -18.14 -6.29 -2.56
CA ARG A 5 -17.39 -6.44 -1.31
C ARG A 5 -17.04 -7.91 -1.03
N GLN A 6 -15.78 -8.30 -1.28
CA GLN A 6 -15.27 -9.66 -1.07
C GLN A 6 -14.48 -9.75 0.24
N ARG A 7 -14.60 -10.89 0.93
CA ARG A 7 -13.82 -11.19 2.15
C ARG A 7 -12.38 -11.56 1.78
N ILE A 8 -11.43 -10.69 2.09
CA ILE A 8 -10.00 -11.00 1.96
C ILE A 8 -9.60 -11.87 3.14
N LYS A 9 -9.19 -13.12 2.89
CA LYS A 9 -8.65 -14.01 3.93
C LYS A 9 -7.14 -13.88 3.94
N ILE A 10 -6.59 -13.23 4.96
CA ILE A 10 -5.16 -13.28 5.22
C ILE A 10 -4.86 -14.64 5.87
N ALA A 11 -4.03 -15.46 5.23
CA ALA A 11 -3.53 -16.69 5.82
C ALA A 11 -2.05 -16.51 6.20
N LEU A 12 -1.79 -16.37 7.50
CA LEU A 12 -0.44 -16.48 8.08
C LEU A 12 -0.10 -17.97 8.20
N ARG A 13 0.74 -18.50 7.32
CA ARG A 13 1.30 -19.85 7.47
C ARG A 13 2.73 -19.75 7.99
N LEU A 14 2.93 -20.18 9.24
CA LEU A 14 4.24 -20.33 9.86
C LEU A 14 4.89 -21.62 9.33
N TRP A 15 5.79 -21.49 8.37
CA TRP A 15 6.80 -22.52 8.07
C TRP A 15 8.16 -21.90 8.40
N MET A 16 8.87 -22.43 9.39
CA MET A 16 10.23 -21.96 9.74
C MET A 16 11.15 -22.01 8.50
N PRO A 17 12.15 -21.12 8.33
CA PRO A 17 12.55 -19.97 9.16
C PRO A 17 12.13 -18.61 8.56
N VAL A 18 11.22 -18.58 7.57
CA VAL A 18 10.80 -17.36 6.88
C VAL A 18 9.30 -17.15 7.06
N LEU A 19 8.90 -16.01 7.63
CA LEU A 19 7.51 -15.61 7.71
C LEU A 19 6.97 -15.39 6.28
N MET A 20 6.26 -16.38 5.72
CA MET A 20 5.58 -16.26 4.43
C MET A 20 4.13 -15.85 4.65
N LEU A 21 3.80 -14.61 4.29
CA LEU A 21 2.46 -14.07 4.36
C LEU A 21 1.76 -14.26 3.02
N ARG A 22 0.75 -15.14 2.96
CA ARG A 22 -0.09 -15.32 1.76
C ARG A 22 -1.39 -14.55 1.94
N ILE A 23 -1.58 -13.53 1.11
CA ILE A 23 -2.88 -12.89 0.94
C ILE A 23 -3.68 -13.75 -0.02
N VAL A 24 -4.80 -14.31 0.45
CA VAL A 24 -5.75 -15.06 -0.37
C VAL A 24 -7.04 -14.24 -0.41
N ALA A 25 -7.29 -13.49 -1.47
CA ALA A 25 -8.64 -13.00 -1.70
C ALA A 25 -9.47 -14.17 -2.24
N ALA A 26 -10.52 -14.54 -1.51
CA ALA A 26 -11.44 -15.59 -1.93
C ALA A 26 -12.77 -14.94 -2.28
N LEU A 27 -13.28 -15.26 -3.47
CA LEU A 27 -14.68 -15.01 -3.84
C LEU A 27 -15.56 -15.86 -2.94
N GLY A 28 -16.49 -15.24 -2.20
CA GLY A 28 -17.57 -15.97 -1.56
C GLY A 28 -18.55 -16.44 -2.63
N GLU A 29 -18.83 -17.75 -2.67
CA GLU A 29 -19.90 -18.29 -3.51
C GLU A 29 -21.25 -17.96 -2.89
N ASP A 30 -21.77 -16.77 -3.18
CA ASP A 30 -23.21 -16.53 -3.09
C ASP A 30 -23.75 -16.56 -4.52
N GLY A 31 -24.51 -17.61 -4.82
CA GLY A 31 -25.11 -17.86 -6.12
C GLY A 31 -26.06 -16.74 -6.54
N ALA A 32 -25.57 -15.82 -7.37
CA ALA A 32 -26.40 -14.98 -8.21
C ALA A 32 -25.62 -14.66 -9.50
N ALA A 33 -25.98 -15.35 -10.58
CA ALA A 33 -25.55 -15.00 -11.92
C ALA A 33 -26.08 -13.59 -12.25
N GLY A 34 -25.21 -12.57 -12.27
CA GLY A 34 -25.59 -11.25 -12.80
C GLY A 34 -24.97 -9.98 -12.20
N ALA A 35 -23.96 -10.04 -11.32
CA ALA A 35 -23.31 -8.82 -10.81
C ALA A 35 -22.00 -8.48 -11.57
N PRO A 36 -21.78 -7.23 -12.02
CA PRO A 36 -20.54 -6.82 -12.65
C PRO A 36 -19.44 -6.67 -11.59
N GLY A 37 -18.33 -7.38 -11.78
CA GLY A 37 -17.16 -7.30 -10.88
C GLY A 37 -16.71 -8.65 -10.31
N ARG A 38 -16.71 -9.70 -11.12
CA ARG A 38 -15.93 -10.92 -10.81
C ARG A 38 -14.46 -10.54 -10.92
N ILE A 39 -13.70 -10.60 -9.82
CA ILE A 39 -12.22 -10.53 -9.89
C ILE A 39 -11.77 -11.85 -10.53
N GLN A 40 -11.76 -11.89 -11.86
CA GLN A 40 -11.24 -13.00 -12.65
C GLN A 40 -9.74 -12.81 -12.78
N GLY A 41 -8.94 -13.41 -11.90
CA GLY A 41 -7.50 -13.38 -12.08
C GLY A 41 -6.66 -13.73 -10.85
N VAL A 42 -5.37 -13.93 -11.11
CA VAL A 42 -4.34 -13.99 -10.07
C VAL A 42 -4.16 -12.58 -9.51
N ILE A 43 -4.43 -12.39 -8.23
CA ILE A 43 -4.17 -11.14 -7.52
C ILE A 43 -2.68 -11.05 -7.19
N ARG A 44 -2.07 -9.89 -7.42
CA ARG A 44 -0.67 -9.59 -7.15
C ARG A 44 -0.51 -8.73 -5.90
N PRO A 45 -0.45 -9.34 -4.71
CA PRO A 45 -0.10 -8.61 -3.50
C PRO A 45 1.36 -8.15 -3.54
N HIS A 46 1.65 -6.95 -3.04
CA HIS A 46 3.01 -6.40 -3.03
C HIS A 46 3.41 -5.67 -1.74
N ALA A 47 2.46 -5.25 -0.90
CA ALA A 47 2.78 -4.64 0.40
C ALA A 47 1.74 -4.94 1.48
N ILE A 48 2.21 -5.04 2.73
CA ILE A 48 1.39 -5.13 3.93
C ILE A 48 2.03 -4.21 4.96
N ILE A 49 1.27 -3.23 5.42
CA ILE A 49 1.76 -2.18 6.31
C ILE A 49 0.94 -2.23 7.59
N ILE A 50 1.61 -2.38 8.73
CA ILE A 50 0.97 -2.33 10.05
C ILE A 50 0.56 -0.88 10.32
N LEU A 51 -0.72 -0.66 10.64
CA LEU A 51 -1.21 0.68 10.89
C LEU A 51 -0.76 1.17 12.28
N PRO A 52 -0.28 2.42 12.39
CA PRO A 52 0.10 2.99 13.67
C PRO A 52 -1.11 3.12 14.59
N ASN A 53 -0.90 3.11 15.91
CA ASN A 53 -1.95 3.27 16.93
C ASN A 53 -3.03 2.17 16.95
N THR A 54 -2.80 1.03 16.31
CA THR A 54 -3.76 -0.10 16.27
C THR A 54 -3.30 -1.30 17.09
N SER A 55 -2.21 -1.18 17.86
CA SER A 55 -1.57 -2.30 18.57
C SER A 55 -1.24 -3.49 17.66
N GLY A 56 -1.02 -3.24 16.36
CA GLY A 56 -0.77 -4.27 15.36
C GLY A 56 -2.01 -5.04 14.91
N MET A 57 -3.21 -4.57 15.25
CA MET A 57 -4.48 -5.26 14.94
C MET A 57 -5.06 -4.89 13.60
N GLU A 58 -4.59 -3.82 12.97
CA GLU A 58 -5.01 -3.41 11.63
C GLU A 58 -3.82 -3.24 10.70
N VAL A 59 -4.04 -3.55 9.43
CA VAL A 59 -3.05 -3.49 8.36
C VAL A 59 -3.65 -2.85 7.11
N LEU A 60 -2.83 -2.10 6.38
CA LEU A 60 -3.09 -1.72 5.00
C LEU A 60 -2.49 -2.82 4.10
N VAL A 61 -3.33 -3.50 3.34
CA VAL A 61 -2.93 -4.49 2.34
C VAL A 61 -3.00 -3.88 0.96
N CYS A 62 -1.89 -3.96 0.23
CA CYS A 62 -1.79 -3.44 -1.13
C CYS A 62 -1.64 -4.59 -2.13
N TYR A 63 -2.50 -4.59 -3.15
CA TYR A 63 -2.49 -5.54 -4.26
C TYR A 63 -2.85 -4.80 -5.54
N GLU A 64 -2.24 -5.20 -6.66
CA GLU A 64 -2.36 -4.45 -7.92
C GLU A 64 -2.14 -2.93 -7.67
N ASP A 65 -3.05 -2.07 -8.10
CA ASP A 65 -3.06 -0.63 -7.87
C ASP A 65 -4.01 -0.20 -6.72
N GLU A 66 -4.40 -1.13 -5.85
CA GLU A 66 -5.33 -0.89 -4.74
C GLU A 66 -4.71 -1.10 -3.35
N GLY A 67 -5.19 -0.34 -2.36
CA GLY A 67 -4.84 -0.46 -0.95
C GLY A 67 -6.08 -0.48 -0.07
N VAL A 68 -6.22 -1.51 0.76
CA VAL A 68 -7.40 -1.73 1.63
C VAL A 68 -7.02 -1.92 3.09
N TYR A 69 -7.82 -1.34 3.98
CA TYR A 69 -7.63 -1.43 5.43
C TYR A 69 -8.40 -2.62 5.99
N ILE A 70 -7.68 -3.54 6.63
CA ILE A 70 -8.26 -4.74 7.23
C ILE A 70 -7.71 -5.02 8.62
N ASP A 71 -8.51 -5.68 9.45
CA ASP A 71 -8.05 -6.22 10.72
C ASP A 71 -7.31 -7.56 10.54
N THR A 72 -6.70 -8.05 11.61
CA THR A 72 -6.03 -9.36 11.64
C THR A 72 -6.98 -10.56 11.44
N TYR A 73 -8.30 -10.35 11.45
CA TYR A 73 -9.31 -11.35 11.10
C TYR A 73 -9.72 -11.28 9.62
N GLY A 74 -9.13 -10.37 8.83
CA GLY A 74 -9.45 -10.17 7.41
C GLY A 74 -10.74 -9.38 7.15
N ARG A 75 -11.24 -8.65 8.15
CA ARG A 75 -12.43 -7.79 8.01
C ARG A 75 -11.99 -6.40 7.57
N ILE A 76 -12.73 -5.80 6.66
CA ILE A 76 -12.51 -4.42 6.23
C ILE A 76 -12.82 -3.47 7.39
N THR A 77 -11.86 -2.63 7.76
CA THR A 77 -11.98 -1.69 8.88
C THR A 77 -12.26 -0.25 8.45
N LYS A 78 -11.95 0.10 7.18
CA LYS A 78 -12.34 1.38 6.56
C LYS A 78 -13.01 1.14 5.21
N GLU A 79 -14.05 1.91 4.90
CA GLU A 79 -14.69 1.86 3.58
C GLU A 79 -13.82 2.50 2.49
N THR A 80 -12.90 3.39 2.87
CA THR A 80 -11.95 4.03 1.96
C THR A 80 -11.01 3.00 1.34
N VAL A 81 -10.86 3.08 0.02
CA VAL A 81 -9.87 2.32 -0.77
C VAL A 81 -8.87 3.31 -1.36
N LEU A 82 -7.58 3.01 -1.24
CA LEU A 82 -6.53 3.75 -1.94
C LEU A 82 -6.45 3.19 -3.37
N GLN A 83 -6.45 4.08 -4.37
CA GLN A 83 -6.40 3.67 -5.78
C GLN A 83 -5.28 4.42 -6.51
N TRP A 84 -4.10 3.82 -6.63
CA TRP A 84 -2.99 4.41 -7.38
C TRP A 84 -3.26 4.40 -8.89
N GLY A 85 -2.59 5.29 -9.65
CA GLY A 85 -2.70 5.30 -11.12
C GLY A 85 -1.98 4.12 -11.79
N GLU A 86 -1.08 3.45 -11.07
CA GLU A 86 -0.38 2.23 -11.46
C GLU A 86 -0.01 1.41 -10.21
N MET A 87 0.29 0.12 -10.37
CA MET A 87 0.75 -0.73 -9.27
C MET A 87 2.07 -0.18 -8.70
N PRO A 88 2.10 0.31 -7.45
CA PRO A 88 3.33 0.85 -6.88
C PRO A 88 4.32 -0.28 -6.58
N ALA A 89 5.61 -0.06 -6.87
CA ALA A 89 6.69 -0.98 -6.54
C ALA A 89 7.04 -0.98 -5.04
N SER A 90 6.65 0.08 -4.33
CA SER A 90 6.85 0.24 -2.90
C SER A 90 5.75 1.15 -2.34
N VAL A 91 5.28 0.87 -1.13
CA VAL A 91 4.25 1.66 -0.44
C VAL A 91 4.73 1.96 0.97
N ALA A 92 4.45 3.16 1.47
CA ALA A 92 4.75 3.56 2.84
C ALA A 92 3.57 4.30 3.46
N TYR A 93 3.31 4.03 4.74
CA TYR A 93 2.39 4.81 5.56
C TYR A 93 3.21 5.76 6.41
N LEU A 94 2.91 7.06 6.31
CA LEU A 94 3.63 8.12 6.99
C LEU A 94 2.97 8.50 8.32
N GLN A 95 3.76 9.08 9.22
CA GLN A 95 3.26 9.59 10.50
C GLN A 95 2.23 10.71 10.34
N SER A 96 2.26 11.42 9.22
CA SER A 96 1.30 12.46 8.84
C SER A 96 -0.08 11.94 8.41
N ASN A 97 -0.36 10.64 8.59
CA ASN A 97 -1.60 10.00 8.12
C ASN A 97 -1.78 10.07 6.60
N GLN A 98 -0.67 9.98 5.88
CA GLN A 98 -0.61 9.93 4.43
C GLN A 98 0.00 8.61 3.98
N VAL A 99 -0.39 8.14 2.79
CA VAL A 99 0.18 6.95 2.17
C VAL A 99 0.88 7.35 0.89
N MET A 100 2.15 6.94 0.78
CA MET A 100 2.95 7.14 -0.41
C MET A 100 3.05 5.85 -1.22
N GLY A 101 2.86 5.94 -2.54
CA GLY A 101 3.08 4.85 -3.49
C GLY A 101 4.13 5.25 -4.52
N TRP A 102 5.21 4.49 -4.63
CA TRP A 102 6.27 4.68 -5.63
C TRP A 102 5.94 3.85 -6.87
N GLY A 103 5.44 4.51 -7.91
CA GLY A 103 5.23 3.91 -9.23
C GLY A 103 6.48 3.94 -10.11
N ASP A 104 6.33 3.48 -11.35
CA ASP A 104 7.35 3.53 -12.39
C ASP A 104 7.46 4.93 -13.03
N LYS A 105 6.42 5.76 -12.94
CA LYS A 105 6.38 7.11 -13.55
C LYS A 105 6.30 8.23 -12.52
N ALA A 106 5.65 7.96 -11.39
CA ALA A 106 5.40 8.96 -10.37
C ALA A 106 5.39 8.36 -8.96
N ILE A 107 5.69 9.20 -7.98
CA ILE A 107 5.40 8.94 -6.57
C ILE A 107 4.10 9.66 -6.23
N GLU A 108 3.07 8.91 -5.86
CA GLU A 108 1.78 9.46 -5.42
C GLU A 108 1.73 9.56 -3.89
N LEU A 109 1.22 10.67 -3.38
CA LEU A 109 0.91 10.91 -1.97
C LEU A 109 -0.61 11.00 -1.84
N ARG A 110 -1.20 10.18 -0.97
CA ARG A 110 -2.65 10.09 -0.76
C ARG A 110 -3.01 10.24 0.70
N SER A 111 -4.17 10.81 0.98
CA SER A 111 -4.77 10.85 2.30
C SER A 111 -5.08 9.42 2.79
N ALA A 112 -4.58 9.00 3.94
CA ALA A 112 -4.94 7.70 4.51
C ALA A 112 -6.39 7.65 5.03
N GLU A 113 -7.02 8.81 5.18
CA GLU A 113 -8.40 8.91 5.66
C GLU A 113 -9.40 8.89 4.51
N THR A 114 -9.17 9.71 3.49
CA THR A 114 -10.12 9.92 2.39
C THR A 114 -9.74 9.21 1.09
N GLY A 115 -8.49 8.76 0.95
CA GLY A 115 -7.96 8.18 -0.29
C GLY A 115 -7.68 9.18 -1.41
N ASN A 116 -7.98 10.46 -1.17
CA ASN A 116 -7.75 11.54 -2.13
C ASN A 116 -6.27 11.70 -2.46
N LEU A 117 -5.99 12.05 -3.71
CA LEU A 117 -4.65 12.36 -4.19
C LEU A 117 -4.23 13.75 -3.69
N GLU A 118 -3.18 13.80 -2.88
CA GLU A 118 -2.67 15.02 -2.25
C GLU A 118 -1.39 15.54 -2.94
N GLY A 119 -0.65 14.67 -3.63
CA GLY A 119 0.54 15.07 -4.37
C GLY A 119 1.01 14.02 -5.37
N VAL A 120 1.69 14.47 -6.43
CA VAL A 120 2.31 13.63 -7.46
C VAL A 120 3.70 14.16 -7.78
N PHE A 121 4.71 13.32 -7.62
CA PHE A 121 6.10 13.65 -7.94
C PHE A 121 6.56 12.81 -9.13
N MET A 122 6.61 13.45 -10.30
CA MET A 122 7.04 12.80 -11.54
C MET A 122 8.55 12.58 -11.58
N HIS A 123 9.00 11.46 -12.12
CA HIS A 123 10.42 11.21 -12.39
C HIS A 123 10.68 10.85 -13.86
N LYS A 124 11.82 11.32 -14.39
CA LYS A 124 12.12 11.29 -15.82
C LYS A 124 12.48 9.91 -16.38
N LYS A 125 12.82 8.94 -15.51
CA LYS A 125 13.20 7.58 -15.90
C LYS A 125 12.42 6.58 -15.07
N ALA A 126 11.95 5.52 -15.72
CA ALA A 126 11.45 4.35 -15.02
C ALA A 126 12.57 3.80 -14.14
N GLN A 127 12.44 4.01 -12.83
CA GLN A 127 13.38 3.57 -11.82
C GLN A 127 12.57 2.81 -10.78
N LYS A 128 13.03 1.61 -10.42
CA LYS A 128 12.44 0.88 -9.30
C LYS A 128 12.90 1.56 -8.01
N LEU A 129 12.07 2.47 -7.52
CA LEU A 129 12.28 3.15 -6.26
C LEU A 129 11.69 2.31 -5.12
N LYS A 130 12.45 2.20 -4.03
CA LYS A 130 12.03 1.50 -2.82
C LYS A 130 12.07 2.46 -1.65
N PHE A 131 10.98 2.53 -0.90
CA PHE A 131 10.96 3.19 0.39
C PHE A 131 11.99 2.55 1.34
N LEU A 132 12.67 3.38 2.12
CA LEU A 132 13.58 2.94 3.17
C LEU A 132 13.02 3.28 4.54
N CYS A 133 12.81 4.57 4.80
CA CYS A 133 12.24 5.04 6.05
C CYS A 133 11.73 6.49 5.95
N GLU A 134 10.84 6.83 6.86
CA GLU A 134 10.55 8.21 7.24
C GLU A 134 11.40 8.54 8.48
N ARG A 135 12.03 9.72 8.49
CA ARG A 135 12.74 10.26 9.66
C ARG A 135 12.62 11.78 9.65
N ASN A 136 12.08 12.33 10.74
CA ASN A 136 11.75 13.75 10.87
C ASN A 136 10.80 14.19 9.74
N ASP A 137 11.14 15.27 9.04
CA ASP A 137 10.42 15.79 7.89
C ASP A 137 10.86 15.14 6.56
N LYS A 138 11.58 14.01 6.59
CA LYS A 138 12.18 13.42 5.39
C LYS A 138 11.74 11.99 5.17
N VAL A 139 11.51 11.68 3.89
CA VAL A 139 11.33 10.32 3.40
C VAL A 139 12.54 9.94 2.59
N PHE A 140 13.21 8.87 3.00
CA PHE A 140 14.36 8.28 2.34
C PHE A 140 13.91 7.11 1.47
N PHE A 141 14.42 7.06 0.24
CA PHE A 141 14.12 6.00 -0.72
C PHE A 141 15.34 5.73 -1.59
N ALA A 142 15.44 4.54 -2.18
CA ALA A 142 16.55 4.16 -3.02
C ALA A 142 16.10 3.73 -4.41
N SER A 143 16.88 4.07 -5.44
CA SER A 143 16.76 3.42 -6.75
C SER A 143 17.57 2.13 -6.76
N VAL A 144 16.97 1.03 -7.21
CA VAL A 144 17.70 -0.19 -7.56
C VAL A 144 18.08 -0.14 -9.04
N GLN A 145 19.37 0.00 -9.35
CA GLN A 145 19.86 0.04 -10.73
C GLN A 145 20.34 -1.35 -11.17
N SER A 146 20.18 -1.66 -12.46
CA SER A 146 20.77 -2.87 -13.05
C SER A 146 22.30 -2.80 -12.93
N GLY A 147 22.91 -3.79 -12.28
CA GLY A 147 24.36 -3.82 -12.00
C GLY A 147 24.73 -3.72 -10.51
N GLY A 148 23.75 -3.66 -9.61
CA GLY A 148 23.97 -3.72 -8.15
C GLY A 148 24.29 -2.37 -7.50
N SER A 149 24.42 -1.29 -8.27
CA SER A 149 24.49 0.06 -7.73
C SER A 149 23.12 0.51 -7.21
N SER A 150 23.13 1.19 -6.07
CA SER A 150 21.94 1.82 -5.49
C SER A 150 22.26 3.27 -5.18
N GLN A 151 21.29 4.16 -5.43
CA GLN A 151 21.39 5.57 -5.07
C GLN A 151 20.29 5.89 -4.07
N ILE A 152 20.65 6.58 -2.99
CA ILE A 152 19.72 7.04 -1.96
C ILE A 152 19.28 8.46 -2.33
N TYR A 153 17.98 8.68 -2.24
CA TYR A 153 17.30 9.95 -2.41
C TYR A 153 16.56 10.28 -1.12
N PHE A 154 16.23 11.56 -0.96
CA PHE A 154 15.30 11.99 0.05
C PHE A 154 14.36 13.04 -0.51
N MET A 155 13.16 13.11 0.03
CA MET A 155 12.24 14.23 -0.16
C MET A 155 11.87 14.81 1.20
N THR A 156 11.67 16.13 1.23
CA THR A 156 11.16 16.82 2.41
C THR A 156 9.63 16.86 2.32
N LEU A 157 8.96 16.32 3.32
CA LEU A 157 7.52 16.46 3.50
C LEU A 157 7.24 17.89 3.98
N GLY A 158 6.28 18.57 3.36
CA GLY A 158 5.88 19.92 3.79
C GLY A 158 5.46 19.90 5.26
N GLN A 159 5.99 20.83 6.06
CA GLN A 159 5.63 20.95 7.47
C GLN A 159 4.14 21.32 7.59
N ASN A 160 3.29 20.34 7.89
CA ASN A 160 2.16 20.60 8.76
C ASN A 160 2.73 20.62 10.18
N SER A 161 2.87 21.83 10.70
CA SER A 161 3.47 22.25 11.97
C SER A 161 2.96 21.48 13.21
N LEU A 162 3.45 20.26 13.48
CA LEU A 162 3.15 19.53 14.72
C LEU A 162 4.32 18.66 15.26
N PHE A 163 5.57 19.11 15.10
CA PHE A 163 6.65 18.66 15.96
C PHE A 163 7.15 19.83 16.81
N ASN A 164 6.40 20.16 17.87
CA ASN A 164 7.00 20.84 19.02
C ASN A 164 7.70 19.76 19.85
N TRP A 165 9.03 19.86 19.92
CA TRP A 165 9.83 19.22 20.97
C TRP A 165 9.62 19.95 22.29
#